data_AF-A0A8H3H9Q8-F1
#
_entry.id   AF-A0A8H3H9Q8-F1
#
_cell.length_a   1.000
_cell.length_b   1.000
_cell.length_c   1.000
_cell.angle_alpha   90.00
_cell.angle_beta   90.00
_cell.angle_gamma   90.00
#
_symmetry.space_group_name_H-M   'P 1'
#
loop_
_entity.id
_entity.type
_entity.pdbx_description
1 polymer ?
#
loop_
_entity_poly.entity_id
_entity_poly.type
_entity_poly.pdbx_seq_one_letter_code
_entity_poly.pdbx_strand_id
1 'polypeptide(L)'
;MIGLPAGDRWSVMLASRAVKELRKLHKDQNALDITWKKIRELSAGQFTPDNHTPITGTTDKIPIYRARLSNDLRIIYQIDLIPDSSSTVYVYPV
;
A
#
# COMPACT_ATOMS: atom_id res chain seq x y z
N MET A 1 10.34 6.66 13.85
CA MET A 1 9.56 5.43 14.09
C MET A 1 10.16 4.34 13.21
N ILE A 2 10.82 3.36 13.82
CA ILE A 2 11.42 2.21 13.15
C ILE A 2 10.30 1.20 12.95
N GLY A 3 9.91 0.95 11.70
CA GLY A 3 8.94 -0.09 11.36
C GLY A 3 9.58 -1.45 11.60
N LEU A 4 9.26 -2.10 12.71
CA LEU A 4 9.60 -3.51 12.92
C LEU A 4 8.92 -4.33 11.81
N PRO A 5 9.60 -5.35 11.22
CA PRO A 5 8.98 -6.25 10.27
C PRO A 5 7.91 -7.07 11.02
N ALA A 6 6.65 -6.78 10.75
CA ALA A 6 5.53 -7.46 11.37
C ALA A 6 5.32 -8.82 10.69
N GLY A 7 6.20 -9.79 10.96
CA GLY A 7 6.11 -11.14 10.38
C GLY A 7 6.04 -11.10 8.85
N ASP A 8 5.42 -12.10 8.23
CA ASP A 8 5.27 -12.27 6.77
C ASP A 8 4.51 -11.13 6.03
N ARG A 9 4.36 -9.94 6.63
CA ARG A 9 3.60 -8.81 6.08
C ARG A 9 4.40 -7.52 6.07
N TRP A 10 4.26 -6.77 4.98
CA TRP A 10 4.85 -5.45 4.81
C TRP A 10 4.17 -4.42 5.73
N SER A 11 4.97 -3.50 6.27
CA SER A 11 4.45 -2.40 7.08
C SER A 11 3.55 -1.49 6.26
N VAL A 12 2.42 -1.07 6.84
CA VAL A 12 1.46 -0.18 6.18
C VAL A 12 1.59 1.21 6.78
N MET A 13 1.98 2.19 5.95
CA MET A 13 1.93 3.60 6.29
C MET A 13 0.68 4.25 5.70
N LEU A 14 -0.06 5.01 6.52
CA LEU A 14 -1.27 5.71 6.10
C LEU A 14 -1.01 7.22 6.01
N ALA A 15 -1.23 7.80 4.83
CA ALA A 15 -1.21 9.25 4.68
C ALA A 15 -2.28 9.91 5.57
N SER A 16 -2.01 11.13 6.07
CA SER A 16 -2.96 11.84 6.94
C SER A 16 -4.35 12.01 6.32
N ARG A 17 -4.43 12.14 4.98
CA ARG A 17 -5.69 12.15 4.24
C ARG A 17 -6.42 10.81 4.31
N ALA A 18 -5.71 9.69 4.14
CA ALA A 18 -6.31 8.36 4.26
C ALA A 18 -6.88 8.12 5.66
N VAL A 19 -6.18 8.56 6.72
CA VAL A 19 -6.69 8.49 8.10
C VAL A 19 -7.99 9.29 8.26
N LYS A 20 -8.08 10.49 7.68
CA LYS A 20 -9.32 11.30 7.70
C LYS A 20 -10.47 10.61 6.96
N GLU A 21 -10.21 10.01 5.81
CA GLU A 21 -11.25 9.30 5.05
C GLU A 21 -11.71 8.02 5.77
N LEU A 22 -10.80 7.26 6.39
CA LEU A 22 -11.16 6.10 7.22
C LEU A 22 -12.09 6.47 8.37
N ARG A 23 -11.84 7.61 9.04
CA ARG A 23 -12.74 8.12 10.10
C ARG A 23 -14.13 8.48 9.59
N LYS A 24 -14.26 8.95 8.35
CA LYS A 24 -15.59 9.18 7.74
C LYS A 24 -16.26 7.86 7.41
N LEU A 25 -15.47 6.89 6.93
CA LEU A 25 -15.93 5.56 6.58
C LEU A 25 -16.39 4.76 7.79
N HIS A 26 -15.97 5.10 9.02
CA HIS A 26 -16.52 4.51 10.25
C HIS A 26 -18.05 4.60 10.37
N LYS A 27 -18.72 5.50 9.65
CA LYS A 27 -20.19 5.56 9.61
C LYS A 27 -20.82 4.40 8.82
N ASP A 28 -20.05 3.77 7.94
CA ASP A 28 -20.42 2.58 7.17
C ASP A 28 -19.48 1.43 7.55
N GLN A 29 -19.91 0.66 8.55
CA GLN A 29 -19.10 -0.41 9.12
C GLN A 29 -18.72 -1.48 8.08
N ASN A 30 -19.62 -1.77 7.14
CA ASN A 30 -19.35 -2.75 6.08
C ASN A 30 -18.24 -2.26 5.14
N ALA A 31 -18.32 -1.01 4.69
CA ALA A 31 -17.27 -0.42 3.85
C ALA A 31 -15.93 -0.35 4.60
N LEU A 32 -15.95 -0.07 5.90
CA LEU A 32 -14.75 -0.07 6.74
C LEU A 32 -14.11 -1.46 6.83
N ASP A 33 -14.90 -2.50 7.07
CA ASP A 33 -14.41 -3.89 7.19
C ASP A 33 -13.81 -4.39 5.87
N ILE A 34 -14.46 -4.08 4.74
CA ILE A 34 -13.94 -4.38 3.39
C ILE A 34 -12.61 -3.65 3.16
N THR A 35 -12.51 -2.38 3.60
CA THR A 35 -11.28 -1.59 3.48
C THR A 35 -10.14 -2.21 4.28
N TRP A 36 -10.36 -2.60 5.54
CA TRP A 36 -9.35 -3.25 6.36
C TRP A 36 -8.95 -4.63 5.84
N LYS A 37 -9.92 -5.40 5.33
CA LYS A 37 -9.62 -6.67 4.65
C LYS A 37 -8.67 -6.45 3.47
N LYS A 38 -8.96 -5.44 2.63
CA LYS A 38 -8.11 -5.12 1.48
C LYS A 38 -6.71 -4.69 1.89
N ILE A 39 -6.57 -3.85 2.93
CA ILE A 39 -5.25 -3.44 3.46
C ILE A 39 -4.45 -4.67 3.91
N ARG A 40 -5.10 -5.64 4.59
CA ARG A 40 -4.44 -6.88 5.01
C ARG A 40 -3.96 -7.73 3.84
N GLU A 41 -4.80 -7.92 2.83
CA GLU A 41 -4.43 -8.64 1.59
C GLU A 41 -3.20 -7.99 0.93
N LEU A 42 -3.22 -6.67 0.74
CA LEU A 42 -2.12 -5.92 0.15
C LEU A 42 -0.83 -6.03 0.98
N SER A 43 -0.92 -5.91 2.30
CA SER A 43 0.24 -6.03 3.20
C SER A 43 0.86 -7.42 3.19
N ALA A 44 0.09 -8.45 2.82
CA ALA A 44 0.57 -9.83 2.69
C ALA A 44 1.06 -10.16 1.27
N GLY A 45 1.16 -9.17 0.37
CA GLY A 45 1.57 -9.38 -1.02
C GLY A 45 0.55 -10.12 -1.89
N GLN A 46 -0.72 -10.21 -1.47
CA GLN A 46 -1.77 -10.92 -2.20
C GLN A 46 -2.32 -10.06 -3.34
N PHE A 47 -1.53 -9.90 -4.40
CA PHE A 47 -1.91 -9.08 -5.56
C PHE A 47 -2.79 -9.84 -6.54
N THR A 48 -3.84 -9.16 -7.00
CA THR A 48 -4.78 -9.59 -8.03
C THR A 48 -4.97 -8.44 -9.04
N PRO A 49 -5.45 -8.72 -10.26
CA PRO A 49 -5.70 -7.66 -11.26
C PRO A 49 -6.60 -6.53 -10.74
N ASP A 50 -7.53 -6.83 -9.82
CA ASP A 50 -8.48 -5.86 -9.26
C ASP A 50 -7.93 -5.03 -8.08
N ASN A 51 -6.98 -5.58 -7.32
CA ASN A 51 -6.41 -4.90 -6.15
C ASN A 51 -5.03 -4.26 -6.41
N HIS A 52 -4.42 -4.56 -7.56
CA HIS A 52 -3.10 -4.09 -7.94
C HIS A 52 -3.10 -3.60 -9.39
N THR A 53 -4.01 -2.66 -9.70
CA THR A 53 -4.02 -2.01 -11.01
C THR A 53 -3.13 -0.77 -10.98
N PRO A 54 -2.10 -0.65 -11.84
CA PRO A 54 -1.31 0.57 -11.93
C PRO A 54 -2.16 1.74 -12.43
N ILE A 55 -1.89 2.93 -11.90
CA ILE A 55 -2.51 4.18 -12.36
C ILE A 55 -1.71 4.66 -13.57
N THR A 56 -2.39 4.77 -14.72
CA THR A 56 -1.80 5.23 -15.98
C THR A 56 -1.07 6.56 -15.80
N GLY A 57 0.13 6.68 -16.36
CA GLY A 57 0.97 7.88 -16.27
C GLY A 57 1.84 7.96 -15.01
N THR A 58 1.77 6.99 -14.10
CA THR A 58 2.66 6.93 -12.91
C THR A 58 3.78 5.90 -13.04
N THR A 59 3.65 4.95 -13.96
CA THR A 59 4.54 3.78 -14.10
C THR A 59 5.97 4.13 -14.49
N ASP A 60 6.19 5.27 -15.14
CA ASP A 60 7.51 5.66 -15.65
C ASP A 60 8.40 6.31 -14.57
N LYS A 61 7.84 6.57 -13.37
CA LYS A 61 8.55 7.18 -12.24
C LYS A 61 8.38 6.34 -10.98
N ILE A 62 7.43 6.72 -10.12
CA ILE A 62 7.07 6.00 -8.91
C ILE A 62 5.69 5.39 -9.20
N PRO A 63 5.60 4.08 -9.41
CA PRO A 63 4.34 3.42 -9.70
C PRO A 63 3.35 3.62 -8.56
N ILE A 64 2.17 4.15 -8.90
CA ILE A 64 1.05 4.24 -7.97
C ILE A 64 0.01 3.23 -8.41
N TYR A 65 -0.56 2.52 -7.44
CA TYR A 65 -1.53 1.47 -7.66
C TYR A 65 -2.88 1.84 -7.07
N ARG A 66 -3.90 1.20 -7.63
CA ARG A 66 -5.27 1.27 -7.18
C ARG A 66 -5.76 -0.11 -6.80
N ALA A 67 -6.36 -0.21 -5.61
CA ALA A 67 -7.17 -1.35 -5.22
C ALA A 67 -8.66 -0.97 -5.20
N ARG A 68 -9.48 -1.70 -5.97
CA ARG A 68 -10.93 -1.49 -5.98
C ARG A 68 -11.57 -2.08 -4.71
N LEU A 69 -12.52 -1.35 -4.15
CA LEU A 69 -13.40 -1.75 -3.05
C LEU A 69 -14.87 -1.77 -3.56
N SER A 70 -15.84 -1.65 -2.65
CA SER A 70 -17.27 -1.47 -2.99
C SER A 70 -17.60 -0.01 -3.37
N ASN A 71 -18.76 0.22 -4.00
CA ASN A 71 -19.35 1.55 -4.25
C ASN A 71 -18.38 2.60 -4.82
N ASP A 72 -17.59 2.20 -5.81
CA ASP A 72 -16.56 3.02 -6.49
C ASP A 72 -15.41 3.53 -5.60
N LEU A 73 -15.34 3.09 -4.34
CA LEU A 73 -14.26 3.40 -3.42
C LEU A 73 -12.97 2.67 -3.83
N ARG A 74 -11.84 3.34 -3.65
CA ARG A 74 -10.52 2.86 -4.05
C ARG A 74 -9.47 3.19 -2.99
N ILE A 75 -8.57 2.25 -2.73
CA ILE A 75 -7.32 2.53 -2.04
C ILE A 75 -6.29 2.92 -3.10
N ILE A 76 -5.66 4.07 -2.92
CA ILE A 76 -4.54 4.53 -3.74
C ILE A 76 -3.28 4.35 -2.89
N TYR A 77 -2.31 3.59 -3.40
CA TYR A 77 -1.12 3.22 -2.63
C TYR A 77 0.11 3.10 -3.52
N GLN A 78 1.27 3.10 -2.89
CA GLN A 78 2.56 2.78 -3.49
C GLN A 78 3.26 1.72 -2.65
N ILE A 79 4.31 1.10 -3.20
CA ILE A 79 5.17 0.16 -2.49
C ILE A 79 6.55 0.79 -2.46
N ASP A 80 7.08 1.02 -1.26
CA ASP A 80 8.41 1.59 -1.06
C ASP A 80 9.40 0.47 -0.67
N LEU A 81 10.51 0.36 -1.38
CA LEU A 81 11.62 -0.51 -1.04
C LEU A 81 12.65 0.30 -0.25
N ILE A 82 12.84 -0.08 1.02
CA ILE A 82 13.85 0.54 1.88
C ILE A 82 15.09 -0.36 1.83
N PRO A 83 16.26 0.16 1.40
CA PRO A 83 17.50 -0.61 1.40
C PRO A 83 17.85 -1.09 2.80
N ASP A 84 18.27 -2.34 2.93
CA ASP A 84 18.82 -2.82 4.21
C ASP A 84 20.17 -2.13 4.43
N SER A 85 20.33 -1.49 5.59
CA SER A 85 21.54 -0.71 5.94
C SER A 85 22.82 -1.56 6.02
N SER A 86 22.69 -2.88 5.96
CA SER A 86 23.78 -3.86 5.96
C SER A 86 24.33 -4.22 4.57
N SER A 87 23.66 -3.79 3.49
CA SER A 87 24.10 -4.10 2.13
C SER A 87 25.16 -3.11 1.65
N THR A 88 26.44 -3.47 1.79
CA THR A 88 27.56 -2.80 1.12
C THR A 88 27.37 -2.89 -0.39
N VAL A 89 26.92 -1.81 -1.01
CA VAL A 89 26.83 -1.71 -2.48
C VAL A 89 28.26 -1.60 -3.01
N TYR A 90 28.77 -2.68 -3.61
CA TYR A 90 29.99 -2.61 -4.42
C TYR A 90 29.67 -1.88 -5.71
N VAL A 91 29.95 -0.58 -5.76
CA VAL A 91 29.95 0.17 -7.01
C VAL A 91 31.25 -0.17 -7.73
N TYR A 92 31.15 -0.96 -8.80
CA TYR A 92 32.27 -1.14 -9.72
C TYR A 92 32.42 0.13 -10.56
N PRO A 93 33.60 0.79 -10.57
CA PRO A 93 33.85 1.89 -11.48
C PRO A 93 33.83 1.38 -12.92
N VAL A 94 33.12 2.13 -13.78
CA VAL A 94 33.10 1.96 -15.25
C VAL A 94 34.37 2.55 -15.86
#